data_AF-A0A2N6QTV3-F1
#
_entry.id   AF-A0A2N6QTV3-F1
#
_cell.length_a   1.000
_cell.length_b   1.000
_cell.length_c   1.000
_cell.angle_alpha   90.00
_cell.angle_beta   90.00
_cell.angle_gamma   90.00
#
_symmetry.space_group_name_H-M   'P 1'
#
loop_
_entity.id
_entity.type
_entity.pdbx_description
1 polymer ?
#
loop_
_entity_poly.entity_id
_entity_poly.type
_entity_poly.pdbx_seq_one_letter_code
_entity_poly.pdbx_strand_id
1 'polypeptide(L)'
;MAKIYDSIESSNLFWWYYSLNFNMFNLKEYMIFSFRLTYDINKSLIELSLSLEEDMNKKKNILVVNNKTRGIVESYVYKKKLSKPIIDEIDKVLARHYGFTEEELDFIINYDIKYRMGDELNE
;
A
#
# COMPACT_ATOMS: atom_id res chain seq x y z
N MET A 1 1.10 17.66 -2.46
CA MET A 1 1.36 16.83 -3.66
C MET A 1 2.10 15.55 -3.32
N ALA A 2 3.36 15.57 -2.84
CA ALA A 2 4.09 14.33 -2.49
C ALA A 2 3.31 13.38 -1.56
N LYS A 3 2.75 13.90 -0.46
CA LYS A 3 1.93 13.11 0.49
C LYS A 3 0.66 12.48 -0.11
N ILE A 4 0.12 13.08 -1.18
CA ILE A 4 -1.03 12.48 -1.88
C ILE A 4 -0.56 11.23 -2.62
N TYR A 5 0.56 11.31 -3.35
CA TYR A 5 1.17 10.13 -3.96
C TYR A 5 1.53 9.06 -2.93
N ASP A 6 2.13 9.45 -1.78
CA ASP A 6 2.46 8.52 -0.71
C ASP A 6 1.22 7.71 -0.25
N SER A 7 0.06 8.37 -0.10
CA SER A 7 -1.18 7.68 0.27
C SER A 7 -1.64 6.70 -0.82
N ILE A 8 -1.62 7.13 -2.09
CA ILE A 8 -2.09 6.34 -3.23
C ILE A 8 -1.20 5.13 -3.45
N GLU A 9 0.12 5.31 -3.49
CA GLU A 9 1.09 4.21 -3.66
C GLU A 9 1.03 3.20 -2.50
N SER A 10 0.52 3.63 -1.35
CA SER A 10 0.31 2.77 -0.19
C SER A 10 -1.02 2.03 -0.20
N SER A 11 -1.95 2.37 -1.11
CA SER A 11 -3.32 1.87 -1.14
C SER A 11 -3.45 0.48 -1.80
N ASN A 12 -4.54 -0.23 -1.50
CA ASN A 12 -4.85 -1.51 -2.14
C ASN A 12 -5.18 -1.32 -3.62
N LEU A 13 -5.81 -0.19 -4.00
CA LEU A 13 -6.09 0.13 -5.41
C LEU A 13 -4.81 0.22 -6.26
N PHE A 14 -3.78 0.91 -5.78
CA PHE A 14 -2.50 0.98 -6.50
C PHE A 14 -1.80 -0.39 -6.53
N TRP A 15 -1.85 -1.13 -5.42
CA TRP A 15 -1.31 -2.49 -5.37
C TRP A 15 -1.97 -3.41 -6.39
N TRP A 16 -3.31 -3.39 -6.48
CA TRP A 16 -4.09 -4.12 -7.46
C TRP A 16 -3.66 -3.75 -8.89
N TYR A 17 -3.64 -2.46 -9.21
CA TYR A 17 -3.17 -1.96 -10.51
C TYR A 17 -1.75 -2.43 -10.84
N TYR A 18 -0.82 -2.27 -9.90
CA TYR A 18 0.59 -2.63 -10.10
C TYR A 18 0.77 -4.13 -10.30
N SER A 19 0.06 -4.94 -9.52
CA SER A 19 0.12 -6.40 -9.57
C SER A 19 -0.41 -6.98 -10.89
N LEU A 20 -1.41 -6.34 -11.50
CA LEU A 20 -1.98 -6.81 -12.76
C LEU A 20 -1.17 -6.40 -13.99
N ASN A 21 -0.53 -5.24 -13.94
CA ASN A 21 0.10 -4.64 -15.12
C ASN A 21 1.61 -4.86 -15.21
N PHE A 22 2.28 -5.19 -14.10
CA PHE A 22 3.75 -5.24 -14.04
C PHE A 22 4.29 -6.51 -13.37
N ASN A 23 5.60 -6.72 -13.51
CA ASN A 23 6.29 -7.92 -13.05
C ASN A 23 6.56 -7.99 -11.54
N MET A 24 6.08 -7.04 -10.76
CA MET A 24 6.24 -6.94 -9.31
C MET A 24 7.68 -6.84 -8.77
N PHE A 25 8.71 -6.83 -9.62
CA PHE A 25 10.11 -6.79 -9.18
C PHE A 25 10.69 -5.38 -9.04
N ASN A 26 10.18 -4.43 -9.82
CA ASN A 26 10.70 -3.06 -9.85
C ASN A 26 9.55 -2.08 -9.94
N LEU A 27 9.67 -0.95 -9.24
CA LEU A 27 8.80 0.20 -9.41
C LEU A 27 9.57 1.29 -10.16
N LYS A 28 9.12 1.61 -11.39
CA LYS A 28 9.73 2.63 -12.24
C LYS A 28 8.78 3.82 -12.40
N GLU A 29 9.33 4.99 -12.73
CA GLU A 29 8.58 6.23 -12.91
C GLU A 29 7.34 6.07 -13.81
N TYR A 30 7.49 5.43 -14.98
CA TYR A 30 6.36 5.24 -15.89
C TYR A 30 5.24 4.39 -15.28
N MET A 31 5.52 3.50 -14.33
CA MET A 31 4.51 2.67 -13.67
C MET A 31 3.65 3.53 -12.73
N ILE A 32 4.26 4.54 -12.09
CA ILE A 32 3.56 5.49 -11.23
C ILE A 32 2.78 6.49 -12.10
N PHE A 33 3.44 7.09 -13.09
CA PHE A 33 2.82 8.11 -13.94
C PHE A 33 1.76 7.57 -14.91
N SER A 34 1.74 6.26 -15.18
CA SER A 34 0.67 5.62 -15.95
C SER A 34 -0.60 5.37 -15.14
N PHE A 35 -0.53 5.46 -13.80
CA PHE A 35 -1.70 5.37 -12.95
C PHE A 35 -2.56 6.63 -13.14
N ARG A 36 -3.85 6.44 -13.49
CA ARG A 36 -4.75 7.55 -13.79
C ARG A 36 -5.19 8.27 -12.53
N LEU A 37 -4.36 9.19 -12.06
CA LEU A 37 -4.68 10.05 -10.94
C LEU A 37 -5.29 11.37 -11.42
N THR A 38 -6.55 11.62 -11.10
CA THR A 38 -7.15 12.95 -11.21
C THR A 38 -6.80 13.77 -9.98
N TYR A 39 -6.17 14.93 -10.19
CA TYR A 39 -5.67 15.79 -9.12
C TYR A 39 -6.81 16.58 -8.50
N ASP A 40 -7.33 16.10 -7.38
CA ASP A 40 -7.98 16.98 -6.42
C ASP A 40 -7.20 16.94 -5.11
N ILE A 41 -6.83 18.11 -4.59
CA ILE A 41 -6.01 18.20 -3.37
C ILE A 41 -6.89 17.81 -2.19
N ASN A 42 -6.95 16.52 -1.91
CA ASN A 42 -7.75 16.02 -0.81
C ASN A 42 -6.93 16.06 0.50
N LYS A 43 -7.32 16.98 1.39
CA LYS A 43 -6.67 17.13 2.70
C LYS A 43 -6.69 15.83 3.52
N SER A 44 -7.74 15.02 3.39
CA SER A 44 -7.84 13.75 4.12
C SER A 44 -6.75 12.75 3.70
N LEU A 45 -6.40 12.69 2.40
CA LEU A 45 -5.31 11.83 1.92
C LEU A 45 -3.96 12.25 2.49
N ILE A 46 -3.73 13.55 2.66
CA ILE A 46 -2.50 14.08 3.28
C ILE A 46 -2.43 13.67 4.76
N GLU A 47 -3.53 13.84 5.51
CA GLU A 47 -3.60 13.48 6.92
C GLU A 47 -3.46 11.97 7.15
N LEU A 48 -4.09 11.16 6.28
CA LEU A 48 -3.95 9.71 6.30
C LEU A 48 -2.54 9.25 5.94
N SER A 49 -1.88 9.91 4.97
CA SER A 49 -0.48 9.63 4.61
C SER A 49 0.46 9.83 5.81
N LEU A 50 0.32 10.96 6.51
CA LEU A 50 1.12 11.26 7.71
C LEU A 50 0.84 10.26 8.83
N SER A 51 -0.43 9.93 9.06
CA SER A 51 -0.84 8.94 10.06
C SER A 51 -0.29 7.55 9.74
N LEU A 52 -0.31 7.16 8.47
CA LEU A 52 0.22 5.88 8.00
C LEU A 52 1.74 5.81 8.20
N GLU A 53 2.47 6.86 7.86
CA GLU A 53 3.92 6.94 8.03
C GLU A 53 4.31 6.84 9.52
N GLU A 54 3.60 7.56 10.39
CA GLU A 54 3.82 7.51 11.84
C GLU A 54 3.54 6.11 12.41
N ASP A 55 2.40 5.51 12.03
CA ASP A 55 2.00 4.18 12.50
C ASP A 55 2.97 3.09 12.03
N MET A 56 3.37 3.12 10.75
CA MET A 56 4.38 2.19 10.20
C MET A 56 5.72 2.34 10.90
N ASN A 57 6.15 3.57 11.21
CA ASN A 57 7.39 3.83 11.94
C ASN A 57 7.35 3.32 13.38
N LYS A 58 6.20 3.43 14.08
CA LYS A 58 6.02 2.87 15.43
C LYS A 58 6.04 1.34 15.43
N LYS A 59 5.57 0.70 14.36
CA LYS A 59 5.40 -0.76 14.24
C LYS A 59 6.53 -1.46 13.48
N LYS A 60 7.58 -0.74 13.09
CA LYS A 60 8.73 -1.32 12.36
C LYS A 60 9.48 -2.33 13.22
N ASN A 61 10.01 -3.37 12.57
CA ASN A 61 10.85 -4.38 13.22
C ASN A 61 12.31 -4.16 12.82
N ILE A 62 13.25 -4.58 13.67
CA ILE A 62 14.66 -4.64 13.30
C ILE A 62 14.95 -6.05 12.78
N LEU A 63 15.49 -6.13 11.57
CA LEU A 63 16.02 -7.34 10.99
C LEU A 63 17.54 -7.29 11.11
N VAL A 64 18.09 -8.25 11.84
CA VAL A 64 19.53 -8.42 12.01
C VAL A 64 19.99 -9.58 11.12
N VAL A 65 20.82 -9.29 10.13
CA VAL A 65 21.37 -10.28 9.21
C VAL A 65 22.87 -10.38 9.42
N ASN A 66 23.36 -11.58 9.76
CA ASN A 66 24.79 -11.83 9.81
C ASN A 66 25.30 -12.25 8.43
N ASN A 67 25.93 -11.31 7.72
CA ASN A 67 26.51 -11.57 6.41
C ASN A 67 27.98 -11.97 6.56
N LYS A 68 28.33 -13.14 6.00
CA LYS A 68 29.69 -13.69 6.03
C LYS A 68 30.78 -12.74 5.54
N THR A 69 30.46 -11.80 4.65
CA THR A 69 31.44 -10.84 4.08
C THR A 69 31.35 -9.44 4.67
N ARG A 70 30.19 -9.03 5.19
CA ARG A 70 29.93 -7.65 5.66
C ARG A 70 29.72 -7.54 7.17
N GLY A 71 29.73 -8.66 7.89
CA GLY A 71 29.41 -8.70 9.31
C GLY A 71 27.92 -8.55 9.59
N ILE A 72 27.59 -8.05 10.77
CA ILE A 72 26.20 -7.84 11.20
C ILE A 72 25.64 -6.60 10.52
N VAL A 73 24.54 -6.77 9.79
CA VAL A 73 23.79 -5.69 9.16
C VAL A 73 22.41 -5.62 9.82
N GLU A 74 22.06 -4.45 10.34
CA GLU A 74 20.73 -4.17 10.88
C GLU A 74 19.93 -3.34 9.88
N SER A 75 18.67 -3.72 9.65
CA SER A 75 17.75 -2.97 8.80
C SER A 75 16.36 -2.87 9.43
N TYR A 76 15.64 -1.80 9.10
CA TYR A 76 14.24 -1.67 9.50
C TYR A 76 13.33 -2.36 8.48
N VAL A 77 12.43 -3.20 8.97
CA VAL A 77 11.41 -3.88 8.17
C VAL A 77 10.04 -3.37 8.55
N TYR A 78 9.36 -2.80 7.56
CA TYR A 78 8.01 -2.28 7.66
C TYR A 78 7.02 -3.34 7.19
N LYS A 79 6.11 -3.75 8.07
CA LYS A 79 5.06 -4.73 7.74
C LYS A 79 3.74 -3.99 7.49
N LYS A 80 3.44 -3.69 6.22
CA LYS A 80 2.23 -2.94 5.81
C LYS A 80 0.93 -3.48 6.44
N LYS A 81 0.82 -4.81 6.59
CA LYS A 81 -0.35 -5.45 7.22
C LYS A 81 -0.69 -4.93 8.63
N LEU A 82 0.30 -4.43 9.38
CA LEU A 82 0.07 -3.90 10.73
C LEU A 82 -0.61 -2.52 10.73
N SER A 83 -0.62 -1.85 9.58
CA SER A 83 -1.24 -0.55 9.36
C SER A 83 -2.43 -0.64 8.40
N LYS A 84 -2.94 -1.86 8.14
CA LYS A 84 -4.06 -2.11 7.21
C LYS A 84 -5.29 -1.23 7.47
N PRO A 85 -5.73 -0.97 8.72
CA PRO A 85 -6.89 -0.10 8.94
C PRO A 85 -6.72 1.31 8.35
N ILE A 86 -5.51 1.88 8.38
CA ILE A 86 -5.25 3.22 7.79
C ILE A 86 -5.24 3.13 6.26
N ILE A 87 -4.69 2.05 5.71
CA ILE A 87 -4.69 1.79 4.27
C ILE A 87 -6.13 1.64 3.75
N ASP A 88 -6.98 0.92 4.47
CA ASP A 88 -8.39 0.73 4.10
C ASP A 88 -9.16 2.08 4.13
N GLU A 89 -8.83 3.00 5.06
CA GLU A 89 -9.37 4.37 5.04
C GLU A 89 -8.91 5.19 3.83
N ILE A 90 -7.66 5.01 3.38
CA ILE A 90 -7.18 5.62 2.14
C ILE A 90 -8.01 5.11 0.96
N ASP A 91 -8.23 3.80 0.86
CA ASP A 91 -9.03 3.22 -0.23
C ASP A 91 -10.49 3.68 -0.21
N LYS A 92 -11.09 3.92 0.97
CA LYS A 92 -12.42 4.56 1.07
C LYS A 92 -12.45 5.97 0.50
N VAL A 93 -11.39 6.76 0.74
CA VAL A 93 -11.28 8.10 0.16
C VAL A 93 -11.13 8.02 -1.37
N LEU A 94 -10.31 7.09 -1.85
CA LEU A 94 -10.11 6.87 -3.28
C LEU A 94 -11.36 6.34 -3.97
N ALA A 95 -12.14 5.46 -3.34
CA ALA A 95 -13.40 4.95 -3.87
C ALA A 95 -14.39 6.09 -4.14
N ARG A 96 -14.53 7.05 -3.22
CA ARG A 96 -15.36 8.25 -3.45
C ARG A 96 -14.85 9.10 -4.62
N HIS A 97 -13.54 9.20 -4.76
CA HIS A 97 -12.90 9.99 -5.82
C HIS A 97 -13.10 9.38 -7.21
N TYR A 98 -13.01 8.05 -7.31
CA TYR A 98 -13.21 7.32 -8.57
C TYR A 98 -14.66 6.89 -8.83
N GLY A 99 -15.57 7.13 -7.88
CA GLY A 99 -16.98 6.79 -8.00
C GLY A 99 -17.27 5.30 -7.88
N PHE A 100 -16.48 4.57 -7.09
CA PHE A 100 -16.68 3.14 -6.85
C PHE A 100 -17.94 2.87 -6.04
N THR A 101 -18.56 1.72 -6.28
CA THR A 101 -19.60 1.18 -5.39
C THR A 101 -18.97 0.54 -4.14
N GLU A 102 -19.79 0.25 -3.13
CA GLU A 102 -19.34 -0.47 -1.93
C GLU A 102 -18.81 -1.88 -2.28
N GLU A 103 -19.40 -2.54 -3.28
CA GLU A 103 -18.94 -3.85 -3.77
C GLU A 103 -17.56 -3.75 -4.45
N GLU A 104 -17.31 -2.69 -5.23
CA GLU A 104 -16.02 -2.46 -5.87
C GLU A 104 -14.94 -2.09 -4.84
N LEU A 105 -15.29 -1.30 -3.81
CA LEU A 105 -14.39 -1.02 -2.70
C LEU A 105 -14.04 -2.31 -1.92
N ASP A 106 -15.04 -3.13 -1.59
CA ASP A 106 -14.83 -4.42 -0.93
C ASP A 106 -13.95 -5.35 -1.78
N PHE A 107 -14.19 -5.38 -3.09
CA PHE A 107 -13.35 -6.13 -4.03
C PHE A 107 -11.89 -5.68 -3.94
N ILE A 108 -11.60 -4.38 -3.97
CA ILE A 108 -10.22 -3.86 -3.91
C ILE A 108 -9.56 -4.17 -2.55
N ILE A 109 -10.24 -3.91 -1.43
CA ILE A 109 -9.68 -4.12 -0.09
C ILE A 109 -9.38 -5.59 0.19
N ASN A 110 -10.21 -6.50 -0.35
CA ASN A 110 -10.15 -7.93 -0.08
C ASN A 110 -9.64 -8.77 -1.27
N TYR A 111 -9.15 -8.14 -2.34
CA TYR A 111 -8.73 -8.81 -3.57
C TYR A 111 -7.71 -9.92 -3.31
N ASP A 112 -6.63 -9.60 -2.61
CA ASP A 112 -5.56 -10.56 -2.34
C ASP A 112 -6.07 -11.74 -1.49
N ILE A 113 -6.88 -11.46 -0.47
CA ILE A 113 -7.47 -12.48 0.42
C ILE A 113 -8.39 -13.41 -0.36
N LYS A 114 -9.28 -12.87 -1.21
CA LYS A 114 -10.29 -13.64 -1.92
C LYS A 114 -9.75 -14.40 -3.13
N TYR A 115 -8.73 -13.86 -3.80
CA TYR A 115 -8.34 -14.33 -5.14
C TYR A 115 -6.85 -14.66 -5.30
N ARG A 116 -5.99 -14.34 -4.32
CA ARG A 116 -4.55 -14.62 -4.41
C ARG A 116 -3.99 -15.49 -3.29
N MET A 117 -4.60 -15.45 -2.11
CA MET A 117 -4.19 -16.25 -0.95
C MET A 117 -4.87 -17.64 -0.90
N GLY A 118 -5.86 -17.90 -1.76
CA GLY A 118 -6.53 -19.20 -1.84
C GLY A 118 -7.06 -19.68 -0.48
N ASP A 119 -6.99 -20.98 -0.23
CA ASP A 119 -7.41 -21.61 1.03
C ASP A 119 -6.36 -21.52 2.16
N GLU A 120 -5.26 -20.75 2.01
CA GLU A 120 -4.24 -20.61 3.07
C GLU A 120 -4.76 -19.95 4.37
N LEU A 121 -6.00 -19.45 4.36
CA LEU A 121 -6.71 -18.94 5.55
C LEU A 121 -7.60 -19.98 6.24
N ASN A 122 -7.77 -21.17 5.65
CA ASN A 122 -8.61 -22.26 6.16
C ASN A 122 -7.81 -23.37 6.88
N GLU A 123 -6.50 -23.18 7.11
CA GLU A 123 -5.63 -24.00 7.97
C GLU A 123 -5.27 -23.29 9.27
#